data_AF-A0A7C3YFA1-F1
#
_entry.id   AF-A0A7C3YFA1-F1
#
_cell.length_a   1.000
_cell.length_b   1.000
_cell.length_c   1.000
_cell.angle_alpha   90.00
_cell.angle_beta   90.00
_cell.angle_gamma   90.00
#
_symmetry.space_group_name_H-M   'P 1'
#
loop_
_entity.id
_entity.type
_entity.pdbx_description
1 polymer ?
#
loop_
_entity_poly.entity_id
_entity_poly.type
_entity_poly.pdbx_seq_one_letter_code
_entity_poly.pdbx_strand_id
1 'polypeptide(L)'
;MAISNRVNQRTVLLLISLIQSGGRDKPISLSDLAEFTGIPKPTLVRWFKEAENGGYVIRAVKGKRHHFIVSAKGLALLNGVCELISSGEKPIERIAGEVFTGLGEGAYYMSLEGYRREFLKHLGYEPFKGTLNLRIISKSAIYSVIKWIEKV
;
A
#
# COMPACT_ATOMS: atom_id res chain seq x y z
N MET A 1 8.70 0.52 16.30
CA MET A 1 9.94 -0.21 15.93
C MET A 1 10.93 0.81 15.40
N ALA A 2 11.97 1.13 16.17
CA ALA A 2 12.89 2.21 15.82
C ALA A 2 13.60 1.90 14.50
N ILE A 3 13.50 2.80 13.51
CA ILE A 3 14.37 2.76 12.33
C ILE A 3 15.79 2.86 12.87
N SER A 4 16.49 1.73 12.89
CA SER A 4 17.90 1.66 13.23
C SER A 4 18.65 2.75 12.48
N ASN A 5 19.52 3.44 13.20
CA ASN A 5 20.27 4.64 12.85
C ASN A 5 21.29 4.47 11.68
N ARG A 6 21.01 3.60 10.69
CA ARG A 6 21.96 3.19 9.62
C ARG A 6 21.32 2.87 8.26
N VAL A 7 20.07 3.26 8.00
CA VAL A 7 19.51 3.14 6.64
C VAL A 7 19.86 4.40 5.85
N ASN A 8 20.68 4.26 4.82
CA ASN A 8 21.03 5.37 3.94
C ASN A 8 19.78 5.85 3.18
N GLN A 9 19.54 7.16 3.10
CA GLN A 9 18.46 7.77 2.30
C GLN A 9 18.47 7.26 0.85
N ARG A 10 19.66 7.03 0.29
CA ARG A 10 19.85 6.49 -1.06
C ARG A 10 19.32 5.06 -1.20
N THR A 11 19.40 4.24 -0.14
CA THR A 11 18.83 2.90 -0.13
C THR A 11 17.32 2.96 -0.26
N VAL A 12 16.66 3.85 0.50
CA VAL A 12 15.20 4.03 0.38
C VAL A 12 14.81 4.46 -1.03
N LEU A 13 15.51 5.45 -1.60
CA LEU A 13 15.27 5.91 -2.97
C LEU A 13 15.45 4.77 -3.99
N LEU A 14 16.54 4.00 -3.88
CA LEU A 14 16.81 2.85 -4.74
C LEU A 14 15.67 1.82 -4.68
N LEU A 15 15.20 1.48 -3.48
CA LEU A 15 14.12 0.53 -3.29
C LEU A 15 12.81 1.04 -3.92
N ILE A 16 12.48 2.32 -3.77
CA ILE A 16 11.32 2.93 -4.43
C ILE A 16 11.44 2.81 -5.95
N SER A 17 12.60 3.17 -6.54
CA SER A 17 12.83 3.07 -7.98
C SER A 17 12.72 1.64 -8.49
N LEU A 18 13.19 0.65 -7.72
CA LEU A 18 13.01 -0.76 -8.03
C LEU A 18 11.53 -1.14 -8.04
N ILE A 19 10.77 -0.79 -6.99
CA ILE A 19 9.33 -1.09 -6.91
C ILE A 19 8.57 -0.47 -8.09
N GLN A 20 8.85 0.78 -8.45
CA GLN A 20 8.24 1.45 -9.61
C GLN A 20 8.56 0.74 -10.94
N SER A 21 9.71 0.08 -11.02
CA SER A 21 10.11 -0.71 -12.19
C SER A 21 9.59 -2.16 -12.17
N GLY A 22 8.84 -2.56 -11.14
CA GLY A 22 8.35 -3.94 -10.95
C GLY A 22 9.31 -4.85 -10.19
N GLY A 23 10.33 -4.30 -9.54
CA GLY A 23 11.36 -4.97 -8.74
C GLY A 23 10.86 -5.66 -7.47
N ARG A 24 9.54 -5.75 -7.27
CA ARG A 24 8.90 -6.61 -6.28
C ARG A 24 8.75 -8.04 -6.79
N ASP A 25 8.33 -8.18 -8.05
CA ASP A 25 7.88 -9.46 -8.62
C ASP A 25 8.89 -10.03 -9.61
N LYS A 26 9.67 -9.16 -10.26
CA LYS A 26 10.67 -9.55 -11.24
C LYS A 26 12.01 -8.85 -11.00
N PRO A 27 13.15 -9.52 -11.27
CA PRO A 27 14.45 -8.86 -11.24
C PRO A 27 14.57 -7.77 -12.31
N ILE A 28 15.12 -6.60 -11.92
CA ILE A 28 15.34 -5.44 -12.79
C ILE A 28 16.82 -5.29 -13.10
N SER A 29 17.17 -5.08 -14.37
CA SER A 29 18.58 -4.92 -14.74
C SER A 29 19.11 -3.54 -14.35
N LEU A 30 20.42 -3.45 -14.11
CA LEU A 30 21.09 -2.17 -13.83
C LEU A 30 20.89 -1.15 -14.97
N SER A 31 20.88 -1.60 -16.22
CA SER A 31 20.70 -0.72 -17.38
C SER A 31 19.30 -0.13 -17.42
N ASP A 32 18.27 -0.97 -17.22
CA ASP A 32 16.87 -0.52 -17.24
C ASP A 32 16.62 0.48 -16.11
N LEU A 33 17.19 0.23 -14.93
CA LEU A 33 17.04 1.16 -13.81
C LEU A 33 17.80 2.48 -14.03
N ALA A 34 18.97 2.44 -14.68
CA ALA A 34 19.72 3.66 -15.02
C ALA A 34 18.95 4.53 -16.03
N GLU A 35 18.32 3.91 -17.01
CA GLU A 35 17.45 4.58 -17.97
C GLU A 35 16.20 5.16 -17.29
N PHE A 36 15.54 4.37 -16.45
CA PHE A 36 14.34 4.79 -15.70
C PHE A 36 14.62 5.98 -14.75
N THR A 37 15.76 5.97 -14.06
CA THR A 37 16.08 6.98 -13.03
C THR A 37 16.91 8.15 -13.54
N GLY A 38 17.55 8.04 -14.70
CA GLY A 38 18.57 8.98 -15.19
C GLY A 38 19.87 8.97 -14.37
N ILE A 39 20.01 8.07 -13.39
CA ILE A 39 21.19 8.01 -12.52
C ILE A 39 22.31 7.27 -13.25
N PRO A 40 23.56 7.82 -13.26
CA PRO A 40 24.69 7.15 -13.88
C PRO A 40 24.92 5.73 -13.32
N LYS A 41 25.20 4.76 -14.22
CA LYS A 41 25.45 3.36 -13.85
C LYS A 41 26.49 3.17 -12.74
N PRO A 42 27.65 3.86 -12.72
CA PRO A 42 28.63 3.72 -11.64
C PRO A 42 28.06 4.10 -10.26
N THR A 43 27.18 5.11 -10.22
CA THR A 43 26.49 5.53 -9.01
C THR A 43 25.51 4.47 -8.54
N LEU A 44 24.70 3.92 -9.46
CA LEU A 44 23.76 2.84 -9.14
C LEU A 44 24.49 1.56 -8.67
N VAL A 45 25.61 1.19 -9.28
CA VAL A 45 26.43 0.05 -8.83
C VAL A 45 26.85 0.22 -7.37
N ARG A 46 27.28 1.42 -6.97
CA ARG A 46 27.62 1.72 -5.58
C ARG A 46 26.40 1.59 -4.67
N TRP A 47 25.25 2.14 -5.07
CA TRP A 47 24.02 2.07 -4.27
C TRP A 47 23.53 0.64 -4.09
N PHE A 48 23.58 -0.17 -5.16
CA PHE A 48 23.26 -1.59 -5.10
C PHE A 48 24.19 -2.33 -4.15
N LYS A 49 25.50 -2.10 -4.23
CA LYS A 49 26.47 -2.72 -3.32
C LYS A 49 26.16 -2.39 -1.85
N GLU A 50 25.86 -1.13 -1.54
CA GLU A 50 25.45 -0.71 -0.20
C GLU A 50 24.15 -1.39 0.25
N ALA A 51 23.14 -1.43 -0.62
CA ALA A 51 21.84 -2.04 -0.33
C ALA A 51 21.92 -3.57 -0.19
N GLU A 52 22.75 -4.24 -0.99
CA GLU A 52 23.06 -5.68 -0.91
C GLU A 52 23.74 -6.00 0.42
N ASN A 53 24.79 -5.23 0.78
CA ASN A 53 25.48 -5.40 2.07
C ASN A 53 24.53 -5.18 3.27
N GLY A 54 23.55 -4.29 3.12
CA GLY A 54 22.48 -4.07 4.10
C GLY A 54 21.38 -5.15 4.09
N GLY A 55 21.37 -6.06 3.12
CA GLY A 55 20.37 -7.10 2.94
C GLY A 55 19.03 -6.62 2.40
N TYR A 56 18.95 -5.42 1.82
CA TYR A 56 17.70 -4.81 1.34
C TYR A 56 17.33 -5.20 -0.09
N VAL A 57 18.30 -5.68 -0.87
CA VAL A 57 18.10 -6.17 -2.24
C VAL A 57 18.82 -7.50 -2.41
N ILE A 58 18.31 -8.32 -3.31
CA ILE A 58 18.89 -9.60 -3.71
C ILE A 58 19.33 -9.48 -5.16
N ARG A 59 20.56 -9.88 -5.45
CA ARG A 59 21.05 -10.00 -6.82
C ARG A 59 20.59 -11.32 -7.42
N ALA A 60 19.81 -11.24 -8.49
CA ALA A 60 19.47 -12.38 -9.32
C ALA A 60 20.55 -12.56 -10.38
N VAL A 61 21.17 -13.74 -10.43
CA VAL A 61 22.13 -14.07 -11.49
C VAL A 61 21.34 -14.56 -12.70
N LYS A 62 21.24 -13.73 -13.73
CA LYS A 62 20.67 -14.11 -15.04
C LYS A 62 21.71 -13.84 -16.13
N GLY A 63 22.57 -14.82 -16.38
CA GLY A 63 23.68 -14.73 -17.33
C GLY A 63 24.71 -13.65 -16.94
N LYS A 64 25.20 -12.86 -17.91
CA LYS A 64 26.23 -11.81 -17.70
C LYS A 64 25.68 -10.49 -17.15
N ARG A 65 24.37 -10.36 -16.91
CA ARG A 65 23.72 -9.07 -16.56
C ARG A 65 23.35 -9.05 -15.08
N HIS A 66 23.74 -7.98 -14.39
CA HIS A 66 23.33 -7.72 -13.01
C HIS A 66 21.84 -7.37 -12.95
N HIS A 67 21.05 -8.24 -12.32
CA HIS A 67 19.65 -7.99 -12.03
C HIS A 67 19.42 -7.99 -10.54
N PHE A 68 18.49 -7.16 -10.08
CA PHE A 68 18.21 -6.96 -8.67
C PHE A 68 16.71 -6.99 -8.41
N ILE A 69 16.33 -7.58 -7.28
CA ILE A 69 14.97 -7.62 -6.78
C ILE A 69 14.98 -7.15 -5.32
N VAL A 70 13.90 -6.53 -4.87
CA VAL A 70 13.78 -6.08 -3.49
C VAL A 70 13.65 -7.32 -2.57
N SER A 71 14.42 -7.35 -1.48
CA SER A 71 14.35 -8.44 -0.51
C SER A 71 13.14 -8.28 0.43
N ALA A 72 12.80 -9.33 1.18
CA ALA A 72 11.79 -9.23 2.24
C ALA A 72 12.12 -8.13 3.27
N LYS A 73 13.40 -7.97 3.62
CA LYS A 73 13.88 -6.89 4.52
C LYS A 73 13.73 -5.51 3.87
N GLY A 74 13.99 -5.39 2.56
CA GLY A 74 13.75 -4.17 1.79
C GLY A 74 12.27 -3.78 1.76
N LEU A 75 11.38 -4.75 1.57
CA LEU A 75 9.92 -4.53 1.64
C LEU A 75 9.49 -4.10 3.05
N ALA A 76 9.98 -4.77 4.10
CA ALA A 76 9.68 -4.40 5.48
C ALA A 76 10.13 -2.96 5.81
N LEU A 77 11.29 -2.53 5.29
CA LEU A 77 11.75 -1.15 5.42
C LEU A 77 10.80 -0.16 4.72
N LEU A 78 10.38 -0.43 3.48
CA LEU A 78 9.43 0.42 2.77
C LEU A 78 8.06 0.48 3.46
N ASN A 79 7.57 -0.64 3.98
CA ASN A 79 6.34 -0.69 4.76
C ASN A 79 6.45 0.20 6.00
N GLY A 80 7.56 0.14 6.74
CA GLY A 80 7.80 1.02 7.88
C GLY A 80 7.82 2.52 7.50
N VAL A 81 8.34 2.86 6.31
CA VAL A 81 8.26 4.24 5.79
C VAL A 81 6.82 4.63 5.49
N CYS A 82 6.04 3.75 4.84
CA CYS A 82 4.63 3.98 4.55
C CYS A 82 3.79 4.13 5.83
N GLU A 83 4.07 3.33 6.86
CA GLU A 83 3.44 3.42 8.18
C GLU A 83 3.76 4.76 8.85
N LEU A 84 5.02 5.21 8.83
CA LEU A 84 5.37 6.51 9.39
C LEU A 84 4.66 7.66 8.70
N ILE A 85 4.60 7.64 7.36
CA ILE A 85 3.85 8.63 6.59
C ILE A 85 2.35 8.56 6.95
N SER A 86 1.80 7.35 7.05
CA SER A 86 0.39 7.11 7.38
C SER A 86 0.05 7.41 8.84
N SER A 87 1.01 7.37 9.76
CA SER A 87 0.78 7.59 11.19
C SER A 87 0.42 9.05 11.51
N GLY A 88 0.73 9.98 10.61
CA GLY A 88 0.28 11.37 10.67
C GLY A 88 -1.08 11.61 10.00
N GLU A 89 -1.67 10.62 9.34
CA GLU A 89 -3.00 10.74 8.74
C GLU A 89 -4.05 10.68 9.86
N LYS A 90 -4.85 11.74 9.98
CA LYS A 90 -5.98 11.75 10.90
C LYS A 90 -6.97 10.64 10.53
N PRO A 91 -7.70 10.08 11.52
CA PRO A 91 -8.82 9.19 11.24
C PRO A 91 -9.77 9.86 10.25
N ILE A 92 -10.46 9.04 9.46
CA ILE A 92 -11.34 9.49 8.39
C ILE A 92 -12.54 10.16 9.05
N GLU A 93 -12.47 11.48 9.22
CA GLU A 93 -13.53 12.24 9.88
C GLU A 93 -14.73 12.44 8.96
N ARG A 94 -14.53 12.42 7.62
CA ARG A 94 -15.57 12.73 6.62
C ARG A 94 -15.40 11.94 5.33
N ILE A 95 -16.49 11.35 4.84
CA ILE A 95 -16.61 10.76 3.51
C ILE A 95 -17.60 11.61 2.72
N ALA A 96 -17.13 12.24 1.64
CA ALA A 96 -17.97 12.96 0.70
C ALA A 96 -18.34 12.05 -0.48
N GLY A 97 -19.61 12.04 -0.85
CA GLY A 97 -20.13 11.26 -1.98
C GLY A 97 -21.49 11.75 -2.43
N GLU A 98 -21.88 11.30 -3.62
CA GLU A 98 -23.18 11.60 -4.21
C GLU A 98 -24.19 10.53 -3.79
N VAL A 99 -25.33 10.95 -3.24
CA VAL A 99 -26.44 10.05 -2.90
C VAL A 99 -27.07 9.55 -4.20
N PHE A 100 -27.36 8.25 -4.28
CA PHE A 100 -28.06 7.70 -5.43
C PHE A 100 -29.07 6.59 -5.04
N THR A 101 -30.10 6.44 -5.87
CA THR A 101 -31.11 5.39 -5.71
C THR A 101 -30.59 4.07 -6.28
N GLY A 102 -30.69 3.00 -5.48
CA GLY A 102 -30.39 1.63 -5.92
C GLY A 102 -31.66 0.84 -6.26
N LEU A 103 -31.54 -0.48 -6.45
CA LEU A 103 -32.67 -1.37 -6.75
C LEU A 103 -33.61 -1.66 -5.57
N GLY A 104 -33.31 -1.12 -4.37
CA GLY A 104 -34.10 -1.35 -3.17
C GLY A 104 -33.76 -2.64 -2.40
N GLU A 105 -32.81 -3.45 -2.89
CA GLU A 105 -32.43 -4.74 -2.27
C GLU A 105 -31.89 -4.58 -0.85
N GLY A 106 -31.30 -3.43 -0.51
CA GLY A 106 -30.82 -3.15 0.85
C GLY A 106 -31.92 -3.30 1.90
N ALA A 107 -33.16 -2.91 1.59
CA ALA A 107 -34.29 -3.07 2.50
C ALA A 107 -34.61 -4.54 2.80
N TYR A 108 -34.44 -5.42 1.80
CA TYR A 108 -34.64 -6.86 1.96
C TYR A 108 -33.61 -7.43 2.94
N TYR A 109 -32.31 -7.20 2.70
CA TYR A 109 -31.24 -7.71 3.56
C TYR A 109 -31.35 -7.17 4.99
N MET A 110 -31.67 -5.87 5.13
CA MET A 110 -31.84 -5.24 6.44
C MET A 110 -33.05 -5.77 7.22
N SER A 111 -33.97 -6.47 6.55
CA SER A 111 -35.16 -7.06 7.16
C SER A 111 -34.98 -8.51 7.61
N LEU A 112 -33.88 -9.18 7.22
CA LEU A 112 -33.62 -10.57 7.57
C LEU A 112 -33.28 -10.71 9.07
N GLU A 113 -33.91 -11.65 9.77
CA GLU A 113 -33.71 -11.85 11.22
C GLU A 113 -32.26 -12.10 11.61
N GLY A 114 -31.51 -12.86 10.79
CA GLY A 114 -30.09 -13.11 11.03
C GLY A 114 -29.29 -11.82 11.14
N TYR A 115 -29.47 -10.91 10.17
CA TYR A 115 -28.82 -9.61 10.16
C TYR A 115 -29.31 -8.72 11.30
N ARG A 116 -30.63 -8.66 11.53
CA ARG A 116 -31.23 -7.85 12.61
C ARG A 116 -30.64 -8.20 13.98
N ARG A 117 -30.48 -9.49 14.28
CA ARG A 117 -29.89 -9.95 15.55
C ARG A 117 -28.43 -9.53 15.69
N GLU A 118 -27.63 -9.68 14.63
CA GLU A 118 -26.23 -9.23 14.67
C GLU A 118 -26.13 -7.70 14.76
N PHE A 119 -26.96 -6.94 14.06
CA PHE A 119 -27.00 -5.48 14.20
C PHE A 119 -27.36 -5.04 15.61
N LEU A 120 -28.38 -5.63 16.22
CA LEU A 120 -28.74 -5.31 17.61
C LEU A 120 -27.60 -5.65 18.57
N LYS A 121 -26.92 -6.78 18.36
CA LYS A 121 -25.78 -7.22 19.18
C LYS A 121 -24.57 -6.29 19.07
N HIS A 122 -24.20 -5.85 17.87
CA HIS A 122 -22.99 -5.05 17.64
C HIS A 122 -23.22 -3.54 17.72
N LEU A 123 -24.41 -3.05 17.34
CA LEU A 123 -24.74 -1.62 17.32
C LEU A 123 -25.60 -1.17 18.50
N GLY A 124 -26.27 -2.10 19.20
CA GLY A 124 -27.17 -1.78 20.31
C GLY A 124 -28.55 -1.26 19.87
N TYR A 125 -28.84 -1.23 18.57
CA TYR A 125 -30.15 -0.84 18.04
C TYR A 125 -30.45 -1.56 16.72
N GLU A 126 -31.73 -1.53 16.33
CA GLU A 126 -32.17 -2.05 15.03
C GLU A 126 -32.14 -0.93 13.97
N PRO A 127 -31.34 -1.05 12.90
CA PRO A 127 -31.26 -0.03 11.86
C PRO A 127 -32.57 0.09 11.05
N PHE A 128 -32.73 1.23 10.38
CA PHE A 128 -33.80 1.41 9.40
C PHE A 128 -33.72 0.32 8.30
N LYS A 129 -34.87 -0.14 7.81
CA LYS A 129 -34.98 -1.19 6.79
C LYS A 129 -34.63 -0.67 5.39
N GLY A 130 -33.38 -0.28 5.20
CA GLY A 130 -32.86 0.25 3.95
C GLY A 130 -31.39 0.61 4.06
N THR A 131 -30.78 0.98 2.94
CA THR A 131 -29.38 1.41 2.88
C THR A 131 -29.29 2.80 2.25
N LEU A 132 -28.39 3.63 2.78
CA LEU A 132 -27.99 4.87 2.12
C LEU A 132 -26.85 4.54 1.14
N ASN A 133 -27.10 4.68 -0.16
CA ASN A 133 -26.07 4.45 -1.16
C ASN A 133 -25.34 5.77 -1.45
N LEU A 134 -24.01 5.74 -1.32
CA LEU A 134 -23.13 6.87 -1.63
C LEU A 134 -22.13 6.46 -2.70
N ARG A 135 -22.07 7.24 -3.79
CA ARG A 135 -20.99 7.14 -4.78
C ARG A 135 -19.84 8.01 -4.34
N ILE A 136 -18.71 7.40 -4.02
CA ILE A 136 -17.51 8.12 -3.59
C ILE A 136 -16.82 8.71 -4.82
N ILE A 137 -16.68 10.03 -4.85
CA ILE A 137 -16.16 10.77 -6.02
C ILE A 137 -14.68 11.15 -5.92
N SER A 138 -14.10 11.13 -4.71
CA SER A 138 -12.69 11.46 -4.50
C SER A 138 -11.82 10.22 -4.34
N LYS A 139 -10.68 10.17 -5.05
CA LYS A 139 -9.66 9.14 -4.86
C LYS A 139 -9.16 9.06 -3.41
N SER A 140 -9.04 10.20 -2.73
CA SER A 140 -8.61 10.22 -1.32
C SER A 140 -9.67 9.60 -0.39
N ALA A 141 -10.95 9.83 -0.67
CA ALA A 141 -12.05 9.24 0.09
C ALA A 141 -12.20 7.74 -0.18
N ILE A 142 -11.96 7.29 -1.43
CA ILE A 142 -11.91 5.86 -1.76
C ILE A 142 -10.79 5.17 -1.00
N TYR A 143 -9.57 5.74 -1.03
CA TYR A 143 -8.43 5.19 -0.31
C TYR A 143 -8.70 5.11 1.20
N SER A 144 -9.34 6.14 1.75
CA SER A 144 -9.79 6.19 3.13
C SER A 144 -10.73 5.01 3.44
N VAL A 145 -11.80 4.82 2.66
CA VAL A 145 -12.74 3.71 2.87
C VAL A 145 -12.05 2.35 2.79
N ILE A 146 -11.15 2.15 1.82
CA ILE A 146 -10.38 0.90 1.69
C ILE A 146 -9.52 0.66 2.94
N LYS A 147 -8.76 1.68 3.39
CA LYS A 147 -7.97 1.60 4.62
C LYS A 147 -8.80 1.28 5.87
N TRP A 148 -10.04 1.77 5.92
CA TRP A 148 -10.95 1.45 7.03
C TRP A 148 -11.38 -0.02 6.98
N ILE A 149 -11.80 -0.52 5.80
CA ILE A 149 -12.21 -1.92 5.62
C ILE A 149 -11.07 -2.89 6.00
N GLU A 150 -9.83 -2.59 5.62
CA GLU A 150 -8.66 -3.45 5.95
C GLU A 150 -8.35 -3.53 7.46
N LYS A 151 -8.92 -2.62 8.28
CA LYS A 151 -8.71 -2.60 9.73
C LYS A 151 -9.80 -3.31 10.54
N VAL A 152 -10.91 -3.69 9.90
CA VAL A 152 -12.08 -4.36 10.52
C VAL A 152 -12.05 -5.84 10.19
#